data_AF-A0A957MF51-F1
#
_entry.id   AF-A0A957MF51-F1
#
_cell.length_a   1.000
_cell.length_b   1.000
_cell.length_c   1.000
_cell.angle_alpha   90.00
_cell.angle_beta   90.00
_cell.angle_gamma   90.00
#
_symmetry.space_group_name_H-M   'P 1'
#
loop_
_entity.id
_entity.type
_entity.pdbx_description
1 polymer ?
#
loop_
_entity_poly.entity_id
_entity_poly.type
_entity_poly.pdbx_seq_one_letter_code
_entity_poly.pdbx_strand_id
1 'polypeptide(L)'
;MYQPMRLVLGAMLATGLAVAALPAFAAAPQQDGGLTPDALANATYQSDYAANGEITLVDGQAEEEIAPGSASKLVVTLIEPTAFGDLNGDGIDDAAVLLASESGGSGTFIDLHAVLDEDGAPVDAASAFLGDRVQVNSLVIEDGVIVVELVTQGP
;
A
#
# COMPACT_ATOMS: atom_id res chain seq x y z
N MET A 1 9.33 10.19 -27.71
CA MET A 1 9.50 11.44 -26.93
C MET A 1 8.87 11.14 -25.59
N TYR A 2 9.68 10.76 -24.60
CA TYR A 2 9.21 10.28 -23.29
C TYR A 2 8.95 11.48 -22.40
N GLN A 3 7.74 11.58 -21.82
CA GLN A 3 7.41 12.58 -20.82
C GLN A 3 7.36 11.89 -19.47
N PRO A 4 8.18 12.27 -18.48
CA PRO A 4 8.01 11.78 -17.12
C PRO A 4 6.67 12.29 -16.59
N MET A 5 5.80 11.37 -16.17
CA MET A 5 4.53 11.71 -15.53
C MET A 5 4.75 11.74 -14.01
N ARG A 6 4.51 12.90 -13.39
CA ARG A 6 4.54 13.07 -11.93
C ARG A 6 3.10 13.00 -11.42
N LEU A 7 2.82 12.03 -10.57
CA LEU A 7 1.56 11.92 -9.84
C LEU A 7 1.75 12.41 -8.41
N VAL A 8 0.77 13.15 -7.88
CA VAL A 8 0.74 13.67 -6.51
C VAL A 8 -0.55 13.18 -5.86
N LEU A 9 -0.44 12.46 -4.76
CA LEU A 9 -1.55 11.98 -3.95
C LEU A 9 -1.51 12.69 -2.58
N GLY A 10 -2.65 13.23 -2.12
CA GLY A 10 -2.77 13.89 -0.82
C GLY A 10 -3.87 13.25 0.02
N ALA A 11 -3.57 12.91 1.27
CA ALA A 11 -4.54 12.39 2.23
C ALA A 11 -5.32 13.55 2.86
N MET A 12 -6.66 13.45 2.93
CA MET A 12 -7.50 14.45 3.58
C MET A 12 -8.47 13.73 4.53
N LEU A 13 -8.30 13.92 5.85
CA LEU A 13 -9.12 13.25 6.87
C LEU A 13 -10.30 14.10 7.37
N ALA A 14 -11.44 13.44 7.58
CA ALA A 14 -12.62 13.93 8.27
C ALA A 14 -12.75 13.24 9.65
N THR A 15 -13.02 14.01 10.70
CA THR A 15 -13.07 13.56 12.10
C THR A 15 -14.45 13.00 12.50
N GLY A 16 -14.47 11.82 13.13
CA GLY A 16 -15.65 11.25 13.77
C GLY A 16 -15.27 10.19 14.82
N LEU A 17 -15.56 10.48 16.09
CA LEU A 17 -15.15 9.71 17.28
C LEU A 17 -16.28 8.79 17.78
N ALA A 18 -16.00 7.50 17.99
CA ALA A 18 -16.80 6.61 18.85
C ALA A 18 -15.92 5.47 19.41
N VAL A 19 -15.83 5.38 20.75
CA VAL A 19 -14.99 4.39 21.46
C VAL A 19 -15.88 3.28 22.04
N ALA A 20 -15.62 2.03 21.67
CA ALA A 20 -16.17 0.83 22.31
C ALA A 20 -15.00 -0.06 22.77
N ALA A 21 -14.97 -0.43 24.05
CA ALA A 21 -13.88 -1.19 24.66
C ALA A 21 -13.98 -2.70 24.35
N LEU A 22 -12.93 -3.26 23.75
CA LEU A 22 -12.71 -4.69 23.45
C LEU A 22 -11.60 -5.27 24.35
N PRO A 23 -11.51 -6.61 24.53
CA PRO A 23 -10.59 -7.21 25.49
C PRO A 23 -9.13 -7.10 25.01
N ALA A 24 -8.22 -6.89 25.96
CA ALA A 24 -6.80 -6.68 25.72
C ALA A 24 -6.13 -7.91 25.09
N PHE A 25 -5.86 -7.85 23.78
CA PHE A 25 -4.81 -8.64 23.16
C PHE A 25 -3.46 -8.20 23.72
N ALA A 26 -2.55 -9.14 23.91
CA ALA A 26 -1.20 -8.87 24.39
C ALA A 26 -0.58 -7.76 23.54
N ALA A 27 -0.22 -6.64 24.18
CA ALA A 27 0.44 -5.54 23.53
C ALA A 27 1.74 -6.05 22.90
N ALA A 28 1.80 -6.00 21.57
CA ALA A 28 3.06 -6.11 20.85
C ALA A 28 4.04 -5.07 21.43
N PRO A 29 5.35 -5.34 21.46
CA PRO A 29 6.32 -4.36 21.90
C PRO A 29 6.12 -3.08 21.09
N GLN A 30 5.72 -2.00 21.75
CA GLN A 30 5.56 -0.69 21.17
C GLN A 30 6.95 -0.27 20.67
N GLN A 31 7.17 -0.39 19.36
CA GLN A 31 8.45 -0.07 18.75
C GLN A 31 8.61 1.45 18.77
N ASP A 32 9.74 1.93 19.30
CA ASP A 32 10.12 3.34 19.24
C ASP A 32 10.27 3.76 17.76
N GLY A 33 9.19 4.34 17.21
CA GLY A 33 9.15 5.24 16.07
C GLY A 33 9.34 4.63 14.68
N GLY A 34 8.23 4.50 13.95
CA GLY A 34 8.19 4.34 12.50
C GLY A 34 7.87 2.92 12.02
N LEU A 35 7.16 2.84 10.90
CA LEU A 35 6.85 1.58 10.24
C LEU A 35 8.11 0.84 9.80
N THR A 36 8.09 -0.48 9.91
CA THR A 36 9.19 -1.34 9.44
C THR A 36 8.83 -2.01 8.12
N PRO A 37 9.82 -2.36 7.27
CA PRO A 37 9.56 -3.16 6.07
C PRO A 37 8.83 -4.47 6.37
N ASP A 38 9.16 -5.13 7.49
CA ASP A 38 8.51 -6.37 7.92
C ASP A 38 7.04 -6.13 8.31
N ALA A 39 6.71 -5.00 8.94
CA ALA A 39 5.32 -4.64 9.23
C ALA A 39 4.52 -4.42 7.95
N LEU A 40 5.09 -3.72 6.96
CA LEU A 40 4.46 -3.51 5.65
C LEU A 40 4.27 -4.83 4.89
N ALA A 41 5.25 -5.73 4.95
CA ALA A 41 5.16 -7.07 4.36
C ALA A 41 4.08 -7.96 4.99
N ASN A 42 3.56 -7.60 6.17
CA ASN A 42 2.53 -8.33 6.89
C ASN A 42 1.26 -7.49 7.16
N ALA A 43 1.11 -6.37 6.44
CA ALA A 43 -0.02 -5.45 6.59
C ALA A 43 -1.23 -5.85 5.74
N THR A 44 -2.37 -5.21 6.03
CA THR A 44 -3.59 -5.28 5.21
C THR A 44 -3.72 -4.02 4.37
N TYR A 45 -4.03 -4.20 3.09
CA TYR A 45 -4.17 -3.14 2.09
C TYR A 45 -5.54 -3.19 1.43
N GLN A 46 -6.08 -2.04 1.04
CA GLN A 46 -7.24 -1.97 0.16
C GLN A 46 -6.90 -2.59 -1.20
N SER A 47 -7.83 -3.35 -1.78
CA SER A 47 -7.62 -3.96 -3.08
C SER A 47 -8.94 -4.14 -3.82
N ASP A 48 -9.11 -3.43 -4.93
CA ASP A 48 -10.27 -3.55 -5.81
C ASP A 48 -10.35 -4.95 -6.48
N TYR A 49 -9.28 -5.73 -6.42
CA TYR A 49 -9.22 -7.10 -6.96
C TYR A 49 -9.63 -8.17 -5.95
N ALA A 50 -9.53 -7.87 -4.64
CA ALA A 50 -9.86 -8.81 -3.57
C ALA A 50 -11.37 -8.90 -3.35
N ALA A 51 -11.86 -10.08 -2.94
CA ALA A 51 -13.31 -10.34 -2.87
C ALA A 51 -14.03 -9.51 -1.79
N ASN A 52 -13.33 -9.18 -0.72
CA ASN A 52 -13.77 -8.35 0.42
C ASN A 52 -13.30 -6.89 0.29
N GLY A 53 -12.60 -6.52 -0.77
CA GLY A 53 -12.04 -5.19 -0.97
C GLY A 53 -10.72 -4.92 -0.24
N GLU A 54 -10.16 -5.91 0.46
CA GLU A 54 -8.91 -5.79 1.21
C GLU A 54 -8.08 -7.07 1.09
N ILE A 55 -6.76 -6.97 1.14
CA ILE A 55 -5.85 -8.11 1.07
C ILE A 55 -4.81 -8.03 2.19
N THR A 56 -4.65 -9.10 2.94
CA THR A 56 -3.61 -9.20 3.99
C THR A 56 -2.40 -9.93 3.45
N LEU A 57 -1.25 -9.28 3.47
CA LEU A 57 0.01 -9.89 3.06
C LEU A 57 0.58 -10.75 4.18
N VAL A 58 1.32 -11.78 3.79
CA VAL A 58 2.18 -12.58 4.67
C VAL A 58 3.55 -12.65 4.02
N ASP A 59 4.56 -12.10 4.68
CA ASP A 59 5.93 -12.00 4.16
C ASP A 59 6.00 -11.38 2.74
N GLY A 60 5.16 -10.38 2.48
CA GLY A 60 5.13 -9.58 1.26
C GLY A 60 4.26 -10.15 0.14
N GLN A 61 3.53 -11.25 0.38
CA GLN A 61 2.67 -11.86 -0.63
C GLN A 61 1.31 -12.31 -0.07
N ALA A 62 0.28 -12.27 -0.90
CA ALA A 62 -1.02 -12.87 -0.63
C ALA A 62 -1.55 -13.60 -1.87
N GLU A 63 -2.37 -14.62 -1.64
CA GLU A 63 -2.97 -15.42 -2.70
C GLU A 63 -4.41 -15.80 -2.34
N GLU A 64 -5.37 -15.48 -3.22
CA GLU A 64 -6.79 -15.74 -3.03
C GLU A 64 -7.44 -16.33 -4.29
N GLU A 65 -8.48 -17.15 -4.13
CA GLU A 65 -9.30 -17.57 -5.28
C GLU A 65 -10.17 -16.42 -5.76
N ILE A 66 -10.16 -16.13 -7.07
CA ILE A 66 -10.96 -15.02 -7.65
C ILE A 66 -12.46 -15.29 -7.54
N ALA A 67 -12.85 -16.56 -7.49
CA ALA A 67 -14.19 -17.01 -7.20
C ALA A 67 -14.12 -18.41 -6.57
N PRO A 68 -15.11 -18.81 -5.75
CA PRO A 68 -15.11 -20.14 -5.13
C PRO A 68 -14.96 -21.27 -6.15
N GLY A 69 -13.87 -22.04 -6.05
CA GLY A 69 -13.56 -23.14 -6.96
C GLY A 69 -12.93 -22.73 -8.29
N SER A 70 -12.45 -21.50 -8.41
CA SER A 70 -11.70 -21.03 -9.58
C SER A 70 -10.33 -21.69 -9.67
N ALA A 71 -9.90 -22.05 -10.88
CA ALA A 71 -8.52 -22.47 -11.15
C ALA A 71 -7.53 -21.29 -11.14
N SER A 72 -8.04 -20.08 -11.44
CA SER A 72 -7.28 -18.84 -11.40
C SER A 72 -7.33 -18.21 -10.02
N LYS A 73 -6.23 -17.59 -9.62
CA LYS A 73 -6.05 -16.95 -8.32
C LYS A 73 -5.61 -15.51 -8.50
N LEU A 74 -6.02 -14.67 -7.57
CA LEU A 74 -5.43 -13.36 -7.33
C LEU A 74 -4.12 -13.60 -6.58
N VAL A 75 -3.01 -13.10 -7.13
CA VAL A 75 -1.74 -13.01 -6.41
C VAL A 75 -1.42 -11.54 -6.24
N VAL A 76 -1.16 -11.12 -5.00
CA VAL A 76 -0.73 -9.76 -4.67
C VAL A 76 0.66 -9.83 -4.07
N THR A 77 1.57 -8.99 -4.51
CA THR A 77 2.96 -8.95 -4.04
C THR A 77 3.39 -7.52 -3.74
N LEU A 78 3.97 -7.31 -2.57
CA LEU A 78 4.69 -6.08 -2.21
C LEU A 78 5.99 -6.02 -3.02
N ILE A 79 6.14 -5.00 -3.85
CA ILE A 79 7.31 -4.83 -4.71
C ILE A 79 8.11 -3.59 -4.33
N GLU A 80 9.39 -3.59 -4.67
CA GLU A 80 10.26 -2.43 -4.53
C GLU A 80 10.04 -1.41 -5.67
N PRO A 81 10.33 -0.11 -5.44
CA PRO A 81 10.81 0.47 -4.17
C PRO A 81 9.71 0.72 -3.12
N THR A 82 10.12 0.78 -1.85
CA THR A 82 9.33 1.31 -0.72
C THR A 82 9.96 2.63 -0.26
N ALA A 83 9.14 3.61 0.09
CA ALA A 83 9.59 4.87 0.68
C ALA A 83 9.09 5.05 2.10
N PHE A 84 9.87 5.76 2.91
CA PHE A 84 9.52 6.16 4.27
C PHE A 84 9.66 7.68 4.39
N GLY A 85 8.82 8.29 5.21
CA GLY A 85 8.86 9.71 5.53
C GLY A 85 7.52 10.20 6.06
N ASP A 86 7.55 11.31 6.79
CA ASP A 86 6.36 11.96 7.35
C ASP A 86 5.38 12.42 6.26
N LEU A 87 4.24 11.74 6.13
CA LEU A 87 3.23 12.00 5.11
C LEU A 87 2.08 12.85 5.66
N ASN A 88 1.77 12.72 6.95
CA ASN A 88 0.63 13.38 7.59
C ASN A 88 1.01 14.63 8.42
N GLY A 89 2.30 14.88 8.65
CA GLY A 89 2.85 16.01 9.39
C GLY A 89 2.90 15.85 10.92
N ASP A 90 2.82 14.63 11.44
CA ASP A 90 2.86 14.35 12.89
C ASP A 90 4.28 14.12 13.44
N GLY A 91 5.29 14.08 12.56
CA GLY A 91 6.69 13.88 12.91
C GLY A 91 7.10 12.41 13.09
N ILE A 92 6.24 11.46 12.73
CA ILE A 92 6.54 10.03 12.63
C ILE A 92 6.69 9.67 11.15
N ASP A 93 7.64 8.79 10.82
CA ASP A 93 7.81 8.32 9.45
C ASP A 93 6.68 7.35 9.09
N ASP A 94 5.86 7.76 8.13
CA ASP A 94 4.89 6.93 7.40
C ASP A 94 5.59 6.16 6.27
N ALA A 95 4.82 5.46 5.44
CA ALA A 95 5.36 4.74 4.29
C ALA A 95 4.54 4.92 3.00
N ALA A 96 5.21 4.69 1.87
CA ALA A 96 4.58 4.49 0.58
C ALA A 96 5.09 3.18 -0.02
N VAL A 97 4.18 2.32 -0.43
CA VAL A 97 4.49 1.00 -0.99
C VAL A 97 3.82 0.78 -2.33
N LEU A 98 4.31 -0.22 -3.06
CA LEU A 98 3.77 -0.65 -4.33
C LEU A 98 3.27 -2.09 -4.21
N LEU A 99 2.04 -2.33 -4.67
CA LEU A 99 1.49 -3.67 -4.80
C LEU A 99 1.35 -4.04 -6.27
N ALA A 100 1.84 -5.22 -6.62
CA ALA A 100 1.61 -5.86 -7.91
C ALA A 100 0.50 -6.90 -7.77
N SER A 101 -0.59 -6.72 -8.53
CA SER A 101 -1.76 -7.59 -8.51
C SER A 101 -1.91 -8.35 -9.83
N GLU A 102 -2.00 -9.68 -9.74
CA GLU A 102 -2.23 -10.61 -10.85
C GLU A 102 -3.56 -11.36 -10.64
N SER A 103 -4.62 -10.95 -11.33
CA SER A 103 -5.97 -11.52 -11.17
C SER A 103 -6.29 -12.64 -12.17
N GLY A 104 -5.34 -13.54 -12.41
CA GLY A 104 -5.55 -14.73 -13.26
C GLY A 104 -5.68 -14.48 -14.76
N GLY A 105 -5.44 -13.26 -15.23
CA GLY A 105 -5.23 -12.90 -16.63
C GLY A 105 -3.75 -12.85 -17.01
N SER A 106 -3.40 -12.04 -18.02
CA SER A 106 -2.00 -11.79 -18.42
C SER A 106 -1.46 -10.42 -17.98
N GLY A 107 -2.27 -9.66 -17.23
CA GLY A 107 -1.91 -8.33 -16.76
C GLY A 107 -1.30 -8.38 -15.37
N THR A 108 -0.44 -7.40 -15.07
CA THR A 108 0.09 -7.17 -13.72
C THR A 108 -0.18 -5.71 -13.40
N PHE A 109 -1.11 -5.46 -12.49
CA PHE A 109 -1.56 -4.12 -12.16
C PHE A 109 -0.73 -3.60 -10.99
N ILE A 110 -0.19 -2.39 -11.12
CA ILE A 110 0.61 -1.78 -10.07
C ILE A 110 -0.20 -0.68 -9.40
N ASP A 111 -0.37 -0.79 -8.09
CA ASP A 111 -1.05 0.17 -7.23
C ASP A 111 -0.05 0.79 -6.25
N LEU A 112 -0.13 2.10 -6.09
CA LEU A 112 0.57 2.85 -5.04
C LEU A 112 -0.32 2.89 -3.80
N HIS A 113 0.27 2.66 -2.63
CA HIS A 113 -0.40 2.77 -1.33
C HIS A 113 0.34 3.76 -0.43
N ALA A 114 -0.43 4.65 0.19
CA ALA A 114 -0.01 5.53 1.27
C ALA A 114 -0.37 4.88 2.60
N VAL A 115 0.62 4.56 3.41
CA VAL A 115 0.47 3.82 4.66
C VAL A 115 0.87 4.71 5.82
N LEU A 116 -0.08 5.03 6.70
CA LEU A 116 0.20 5.81 7.90
C LEU A 116 0.68 4.93 9.04
N ASP A 117 1.57 5.46 9.86
CA ASP A 117 1.90 4.90 11.16
C ASP A 117 0.83 5.34 12.18
N GLU A 118 -0.03 4.41 12.61
CA GLU A 118 -0.94 4.63 13.73
C GLU A 118 -0.46 3.83 14.94
N ASP A 119 0.26 4.51 15.85
CA ASP A 119 0.80 3.93 17.09
C ASP A 119 1.70 2.68 16.85
N GLY A 120 2.48 2.69 15.77
CA GLY A 120 3.37 1.62 15.32
C GLY A 120 2.68 0.57 14.45
N ALA A 121 1.41 0.76 14.08
CA ALA A 121 0.67 -0.12 13.20
C ALA A 121 0.51 0.49 11.79
N PRO A 122 0.78 -0.27 10.71
CA PRO A 122 0.57 0.20 9.35
C PRO A 122 -0.93 0.28 9.03
N VAL A 123 -1.41 1.45 8.63
CA VAL A 123 -2.78 1.70 8.18
C VAL A 123 -2.78 2.19 6.74
N ASP A 124 -3.32 1.40 5.82
CA ASP A 124 -3.48 1.80 4.42
C ASP A 124 -4.55 2.91 4.30
N ALA A 125 -4.09 4.15 4.09
CA ALA A 125 -4.93 5.34 4.16
C ALA A 125 -5.47 5.77 2.79
N ALA A 126 -4.72 5.50 1.72
CA ALA A 126 -5.13 5.81 0.36
C ALA A 126 -4.34 4.99 -0.67
N SER A 127 -4.96 4.73 -1.82
CA SER A 127 -4.31 4.06 -2.94
C SER A 127 -4.53 4.79 -4.27
N ALA A 128 -3.65 4.52 -5.23
CA ALA A 128 -3.77 5.00 -6.60
C ALA A 128 -3.22 4.00 -7.62
N PHE A 129 -4.04 3.65 -8.61
CA PHE A 129 -3.63 2.78 -9.71
C PHE A 129 -2.61 3.49 -10.62
N LEU A 130 -1.44 2.88 -10.79
CA LEU A 130 -0.35 3.41 -11.61
C LEU A 130 -0.39 2.88 -13.05
N GLY A 131 -0.88 1.66 -13.28
CA GLY A 131 -1.02 1.07 -14.62
C GLY A 131 -0.75 -0.43 -14.69
N ASP A 132 -0.88 -0.98 -15.90
CA ASP A 132 -0.47 -2.36 -16.22
C ASP A 132 1.02 -2.40 -16.58
N ARG A 133 1.80 -3.18 -15.82
CA ARG A 133 3.24 -3.43 -16.02
C ARG A 133 4.06 -2.15 -16.18
N VAL A 134 3.74 -1.15 -15.36
CA VAL A 134 4.55 0.08 -15.28
C VAL A 134 5.89 -0.21 -14.61
N GLN A 135 6.93 0.49 -15.05
CA GLN A 135 8.24 0.44 -14.42
C GLN A 135 8.39 1.64 -13.50
N VAL A 136 8.41 1.43 -12.18
CA VAL A 136 8.69 2.49 -11.21
C VAL A 136 10.21 2.62 -11.06
N ASN A 137 10.71 3.82 -11.33
CA ASN A 137 12.14 4.15 -11.23
C ASN A 137 12.49 4.74 -9.86
N SER A 138 11.55 5.48 -9.26
CA SER A 138 11.74 6.13 -7.96
C SER A 138 10.41 6.27 -7.24
N LEU A 139 10.45 6.10 -5.91
CA LEU A 139 9.38 6.39 -4.98
C LEU A 139 10.01 7.09 -3.77
N VAL A 140 9.53 8.29 -3.44
CA VAL A 140 10.00 9.05 -2.28
C VAL A 140 8.82 9.74 -1.60
N ILE A 141 8.95 10.00 -0.30
CA ILE A 141 8.08 10.89 0.46
C ILE A 141 8.88 12.13 0.80
N GLU A 142 8.46 13.29 0.30
CA GLU A 142 9.10 14.57 0.55
C GLU A 142 8.05 15.64 0.79
N ASP A 143 8.21 16.44 1.84
CA ASP A 143 7.32 17.54 2.21
C ASP A 143 5.83 17.12 2.32
N GLY A 144 5.56 15.94 2.90
CA GLY A 144 4.20 15.40 3.05
C GLY A 144 3.56 14.94 1.73
N VAL A 145 4.37 14.67 0.70
CA VAL A 145 3.90 14.27 -0.62
C VAL A 145 4.65 13.04 -1.11
N ILE A 146 3.90 12.05 -1.60
CA ILE A 146 4.48 10.92 -2.33
C ILE A 146 4.80 11.35 -3.77
N VAL A 147 6.06 11.20 -4.17
CA VAL A 147 6.54 11.46 -5.52
C VAL A 147 6.96 10.15 -6.18
N VAL A 148 6.27 9.80 -7.26
CA VAL A 148 6.59 8.61 -8.07
C VAL A 148 7.15 9.02 -9.42
N GLU A 149 8.26 8.42 -9.81
CA GLU A 149 8.76 8.45 -11.18
C GLU A 149 8.58 7.09 -11.82
N LEU A 150 7.83 7.04 -12.92
CA LEU A 150 7.51 5.78 -13.60
C LEU A 150 7.53 5.92 -15.11
N VAL A 151 7.75 4.79 -15.78
CA VAL A 151 7.61 4.63 -17.22
C VAL A 151 6.37 3.79 -17.47
N THR A 152 5.45 4.34 -18.27
CA THR A 152 4.27 3.66 -18.78
C THR A 152 4.38 3.46 -20.30
N GLN A 153 3.57 2.56 -20.83
CA GLN A 153 3.51 2.31 -22.27
C GLN A 153 3.04 3.58 -23.01
N GLY A 154 3.65 3.86 -24.16
CA GLY A 154 3.26 4.97 -25.02
C GLY A 154 1.91 4.73 -25.72
N PRO A 155 1.28 5.78 -26.26
CA PRO A 155 0.07 5.67 -27.08
C PRO A 155 0.29 4.88 -28.38
#